data_AF-X1J3Y3-F1
#
_entry.id   AF-X1J3Y3-F1
#
_cell.length_a   1.000
_cell.length_b   1.000
_cell.length_c   1.000
_cell.angle_alpha   90.00
_cell.angle_beta   90.00
_cell.angle_gamma   90.00
#
_symmetry.space_group_name_H-M   'P 1'
#
loop_
_entity.id
_entity.type
_entity.pdbx_description
1 polymer ?
#
loop_
_entity_poly.entity_id
_entity_poly.type
_entity_poly.pdbx_seq_one_letter_code
_entity_poly.pdbx_strand_id
1 'polypeptide(L)'
;MGEGSGILVLETLQHAKERNANIYAEIFGFGMTADAYHITAPAPGGEAASKAMEIALKDAKIKPSMLDYINAHGTSTPLNDKLETLAVKRVFGEHAYDLKISSNKSMTGHLLGASGGVEAISTALTIKNDIIPPTINYNSPDPECDLDYVPNKSEEKIVNYAISNSFGFGGHNGVIVLGKYRK
;
A
#
# COMPACT_ATOMS: atom_id res chain seq x y z
N MET A 1 -10.80 15.71 -2.72
CA MET A 1 -9.97 16.05 -1.54
C MET A 1 -10.73 15.58 -0.30
N GLY A 2 -10.05 15.02 0.69
CA GLY A 2 -10.62 14.61 1.97
C GLY A 2 -9.82 15.20 3.13
N GLU A 3 -10.32 15.07 4.35
CA GLU A 3 -9.65 15.46 5.59
C GLU A 3 -9.69 14.33 6.62
N GLY A 4 -8.77 14.34 7.59
CA GLY A 4 -8.71 13.33 8.64
C GLY A 4 -7.33 13.24 9.29
N SER A 5 -7.18 12.26 10.19
CA SER A 5 -5.92 11.96 10.87
C SER A 5 -5.84 10.46 11.15
N GLY A 6 -4.64 9.89 11.04
CA GLY A 6 -4.36 8.51 11.39
C GLY A 6 -3.08 8.45 12.21
N ILE A 7 -3.17 7.92 13.44
CA ILE A 7 -2.06 7.87 14.40
C ILE A 7 -1.82 6.42 14.79
N LEU A 8 -0.56 6.01 14.80
CA LEU A 8 -0.13 4.69 15.25
C LEU A 8 0.69 4.80 16.54
N VAL A 9 0.55 3.81 17.41
CA VAL A 9 1.43 3.58 18.56
C VAL A 9 2.33 2.42 18.21
N LEU A 10 3.63 2.68 18.07
CA LEU A 10 4.64 1.68 17.74
C LEU A 10 5.45 1.34 18.99
N GLU A 11 5.72 0.05 19.16
CA GLU A 11 6.48 -0.48 20.27
C GLU A 11 7.41 -1.59 19.78
N THR A 12 8.47 -1.86 20.54
CA THR A 12 9.24 -3.09 20.32
C THR A 12 8.35 -4.29 20.63
N LEU A 13 8.49 -5.37 19.85
CA LEU A 13 7.70 -6.58 20.04
C LEU A 13 7.87 -7.15 21.46
N GLN A 14 9.08 -7.06 22.01
CA GLN A 14 9.37 -7.49 23.38
C GLN A 14 8.53 -6.71 24.40
N HIS A 15 8.56 -5.37 24.35
CA HIS A 15 7.81 -4.53 25.28
C HIS A 15 6.30 -4.76 25.16
N ALA A 16 5.79 -4.84 23.93
CA ALA A 16 4.38 -5.11 23.68
C ALA A 16 3.93 -6.46 24.27
N LYS A 17 4.76 -7.50 24.16
CA LYS A 17 4.50 -8.82 24.76
C LYS A 17 4.56 -8.78 26.29
N GLU A 18 5.58 -8.15 26.87
CA GLU A 18 5.76 -8.05 28.33
C GLU A 18 4.55 -7.40 29.02
N ARG A 19 3.95 -6.37 28.40
CA ARG A 19 2.74 -5.72 28.93
C ARG A 19 1.42 -6.31 28.44
N ASN A 20 1.45 -7.46 27.73
CA ASN A 20 0.27 -8.12 27.15
C ASN A 20 -0.59 -7.21 26.24
N ALA A 21 0.05 -6.41 25.39
CA ALA A 21 -0.63 -5.54 24.44
C ALA A 21 -1.36 -6.33 23.34
N ASN A 22 -2.47 -5.78 22.84
CA ASN A 22 -3.11 -6.28 21.63
C ASN A 22 -2.33 -5.81 20.39
N ILE A 23 -1.68 -6.74 19.70
CA ILE A 23 -0.87 -6.45 18.50
C ILE A 23 -1.76 -6.56 17.26
N TYR A 24 -1.78 -5.52 16.43
CA TYR A 24 -2.59 -5.50 15.19
C TYR A 24 -1.84 -6.08 14.00
N ALA A 25 -0.60 -5.62 13.80
CA ALA A 25 0.31 -6.07 12.77
C ALA A 25 1.75 -5.71 13.21
N GLU A 26 2.73 -6.29 12.56
CA GLU A 26 4.14 -5.92 12.68
C GLU A 26 4.57 -5.12 11.44
N ILE A 27 5.41 -4.10 11.63
CA ILE A 27 6.07 -3.40 10.52
C ILE A 27 7.39 -4.13 10.25
N PHE A 28 7.49 -4.74 9.08
CA PHE A 28 8.66 -5.54 8.70
C PHE A 28 9.71 -4.74 7.94
N GLY A 29 9.30 -3.72 7.19
CA GLY A 29 10.26 -2.94 6.40
C GLY A 29 9.70 -1.62 5.89
N PHE A 30 10.62 -0.75 5.49
CA PHE A 30 10.33 0.56 4.94
C PHE A 30 11.24 0.86 3.74
N GLY A 31 10.69 1.54 2.73
CA GLY A 31 11.42 1.99 1.57
C GLY A 31 11.04 3.41 1.19
N MET A 32 12.05 4.20 0.84
CA MET A 32 11.86 5.57 0.36
C MET A 32 12.79 5.90 -0.79
N THR A 33 12.26 6.59 -1.79
CA THR A 33 13.02 7.11 -2.94
C THR A 33 12.50 8.49 -3.33
N ALA A 34 13.21 9.15 -4.25
CA ALA A 34 12.78 10.39 -4.88
C ALA A 34 12.80 10.24 -6.41
N ASP A 35 11.79 10.76 -7.09
CA ASP A 35 11.70 10.74 -8.55
C ASP A 35 12.79 11.58 -9.23
N ALA A 36 13.19 12.69 -8.60
CA ALA A 36 14.11 13.70 -9.16
C ALA A 36 13.73 14.16 -10.59
N TYR A 37 12.41 14.21 -10.88
CA TYR A 37 11.88 14.46 -12.22
C TYR A 37 11.07 15.76 -12.33
N HIS A 38 9.88 15.81 -11.72
CA HIS A 38 9.00 16.98 -11.76
C HIS A 38 8.35 17.21 -10.40
N ILE A 39 7.98 18.46 -10.10
CA ILE A 39 7.47 18.83 -8.78
C ILE A 39 6.10 18.21 -8.45
N THR A 40 5.29 17.91 -9.46
CA THR A 40 3.93 17.32 -9.26
C THR A 40 3.64 16.13 -10.15
N ALA A 41 4.44 15.91 -11.20
CA ALA A 41 4.18 14.83 -12.14
C ALA A 41 5.08 13.66 -11.76
N PRO A 42 4.54 12.44 -11.62
CA PRO A 42 5.35 11.25 -11.36
C PRO A 42 6.34 11.02 -12.51
N ALA A 43 7.50 10.43 -12.19
CA ALA A 43 8.48 10.04 -13.21
C ALA A 43 7.87 9.07 -14.24
N PRO A 44 8.12 9.25 -15.55
CA PRO A 44 7.63 8.33 -16.57
C PRO A 44 8.19 6.93 -16.34
N GLY A 45 7.33 5.91 -16.32
CA GLY A 45 7.72 4.52 -16.12
C GLY A 45 7.68 4.03 -14.66
N GLY A 46 7.49 4.89 -13.66
CA GLY A 46 7.29 4.51 -12.26
C GLY A 46 8.50 3.84 -11.59
N GLU A 47 9.72 4.09 -12.07
CA GLU A 47 10.98 3.45 -11.63
C GLU A 47 11.26 3.71 -10.16
N ALA A 48 11.14 4.96 -9.71
CA ALA A 48 11.43 5.31 -8.32
C ALA A 48 10.40 4.72 -7.36
N ALA A 49 9.11 4.70 -7.72
CA ALA A 49 8.06 4.01 -6.98
C ALA A 49 8.31 2.49 -6.91
N SER A 50 8.68 1.87 -8.03
CA SER A 50 9.10 0.46 -8.09
C SER A 50 10.25 0.21 -7.12
N LYS A 51 11.24 1.11 -7.13
CA LYS A 51 12.43 1.00 -6.29
C LYS A 51 12.12 1.16 -4.81
N ALA A 52 11.17 2.03 -4.45
CA ALA A 52 10.71 2.16 -3.06
C ALA A 52 10.08 0.86 -2.56
N MET A 53 9.25 0.20 -3.38
CA MET A 53 8.69 -1.11 -3.05
C MET A 53 9.78 -2.17 -2.92
N GLU A 54 10.74 -2.25 -3.84
CA GLU A 54 11.89 -3.19 -3.75
C GLU A 54 12.70 -2.99 -2.46
N ILE A 55 12.99 -1.74 -2.09
CA ILE A 55 13.73 -1.42 -0.86
C ILE A 55 12.94 -1.89 0.35
N ALA A 56 11.64 -1.60 0.40
CA ALA A 56 10.77 -2.00 1.51
C ALA A 56 10.69 -3.54 1.66
N LEU A 57 10.55 -4.27 0.56
CA LEU A 57 10.54 -5.74 0.56
C LEU A 57 11.90 -6.32 0.98
N LYS A 58 13.00 -5.70 0.54
CA LYS A 58 14.36 -6.10 0.92
C LYS A 58 14.62 -5.88 2.41
N ASP A 59 14.20 -4.73 2.94
CA ASP A 59 14.28 -4.40 4.36
C ASP A 59 13.47 -5.39 5.21
N ALA A 60 12.25 -5.72 4.74
CA ALA A 60 11.39 -6.75 5.31
C ALA A 60 11.91 -8.19 5.15
N LYS A 61 12.95 -8.41 4.32
CA LYS A 61 13.50 -9.73 3.98
C LYS A 61 12.45 -10.71 3.45
N ILE A 62 11.46 -10.21 2.71
CA ILE A 62 10.43 -11.04 2.05
C ILE A 62 10.60 -11.01 0.54
N LYS A 63 10.17 -12.08 -0.13
CA LYS A 63 10.13 -12.15 -1.60
C LYS A 63 8.85 -11.48 -2.11
N PRO A 64 8.83 -10.88 -3.31
CA PRO A 64 7.61 -10.33 -3.91
C PRO A 64 6.43 -11.32 -3.92
N SER A 65 6.69 -12.60 -4.18
CA SER A 65 5.69 -13.68 -4.21
C SER A 65 5.05 -14.02 -2.85
N MET A 66 5.54 -13.43 -1.75
CA MET A 66 4.96 -13.60 -0.41
C MET A 66 3.95 -12.53 -0.07
N LEU A 67 3.82 -11.48 -0.90
CA LEU A 67 2.87 -10.40 -0.65
C LEU A 67 1.47 -10.82 -1.08
N ASP A 68 0.46 -10.50 -0.28
CA ASP A 68 -0.94 -10.88 -0.53
C ASP A 68 -1.79 -9.68 -0.99
N TYR A 69 -1.46 -8.49 -0.49
CA TYR A 69 -2.27 -7.27 -0.63
C TYR A 69 -1.41 -6.01 -0.81
N ILE A 70 -1.88 -5.10 -1.68
CA ILE A 70 -1.34 -3.74 -1.82
C ILE A 70 -2.45 -2.75 -1.50
N ASN A 71 -2.24 -1.94 -0.47
CA ASN A 71 -2.97 -0.69 -0.30
C ASN A 71 -2.30 0.39 -1.16
N ALA A 72 -2.83 0.61 -2.36
CA ALA A 72 -2.27 1.51 -3.35
C ALA A 72 -2.34 2.99 -2.93
N HIS A 73 -1.49 3.81 -3.52
CA HIS A 73 -1.63 5.26 -3.41
C HIS A 73 -2.89 5.73 -4.14
N GLY A 74 -3.18 5.20 -5.35
CA GLY A 74 -4.47 5.24 -6.05
C GLY A 74 -5.27 6.53 -5.86
N THR A 75 -4.83 7.63 -6.48
CA THR A 75 -5.39 8.97 -6.27
C THR A 75 -6.51 9.34 -7.24
N SER A 76 -6.91 8.43 -8.12
CA SER A 76 -7.88 8.70 -9.19
C SER A 76 -7.38 9.76 -10.17
N THR A 77 -6.06 9.88 -10.36
CA THR A 77 -5.46 10.76 -11.36
C THR A 77 -4.87 9.93 -12.51
N PRO A 78 -5.01 10.36 -13.78
CA PRO A 78 -4.62 9.53 -14.92
C PRO A 78 -3.16 9.07 -14.88
N LEU A 79 -2.25 9.94 -14.44
CA LEU A 79 -0.83 9.60 -14.38
C LEU A 79 -0.50 8.70 -13.20
N ASN A 80 -1.04 8.97 -12.01
CA ASN A 80 -0.69 8.19 -10.81
C ASN A 80 -1.11 6.73 -10.97
N ASP A 81 -2.38 6.47 -11.30
CA ASP A 81 -2.95 5.13 -11.21
C ASP A 81 -2.32 4.20 -12.25
N LYS A 82 -2.07 4.74 -13.46
CA LYS A 82 -1.30 4.08 -14.52
C LYS A 82 0.14 3.77 -14.09
N LEU A 83 0.87 4.77 -13.58
CA LEU A 83 2.30 4.61 -13.28
C LEU A 83 2.54 3.78 -12.03
N GLU A 84 1.64 3.83 -11.05
CA GLU A 84 1.64 2.92 -9.90
C GLU A 84 1.38 1.47 -10.36
N THR A 85 0.44 1.25 -11.27
CA THR A 85 0.20 -0.08 -11.86
C THR A 85 1.45 -0.61 -12.56
N LEU A 86 2.10 0.21 -13.39
CA LEU A 86 3.35 -0.16 -14.05
C LEU A 86 4.46 -0.48 -13.04
N ALA A 87 4.56 0.30 -11.96
CA ALA A 87 5.53 0.06 -10.90
C ALA A 87 5.28 -1.27 -10.17
N VAL A 88 4.02 -1.58 -9.86
CA VAL A 88 3.64 -2.87 -9.26
C VAL A 88 4.05 -4.02 -10.19
N LYS A 89 3.71 -3.95 -11.48
CA LYS A 89 4.07 -4.98 -12.46
C LYS A 89 5.59 -5.17 -12.57
N ARG A 90 6.37 -4.10 -12.48
CA ARG A 90 7.84 -4.17 -12.49
C ARG A 90 8.39 -4.93 -11.29
N VAL A 91 7.83 -4.73 -10.10
CA VAL A 91 8.33 -5.34 -8.85
C VAL A 91 7.86 -6.77 -8.68
N PHE A 92 6.58 -7.03 -8.98
CA PHE A 92 5.95 -8.31 -8.70
C PHE A 92 5.90 -9.27 -9.90
N GLY A 93 6.16 -8.78 -11.12
CA GLY A 93 6.12 -9.60 -12.34
C GLY A 93 4.77 -10.27 -12.51
N GLU A 94 4.74 -11.56 -12.83
CA GLU A 94 3.51 -12.34 -12.95
C GLU A 94 2.68 -12.36 -11.65
N HIS A 95 3.32 -12.30 -10.48
CA HIS A 95 2.63 -12.27 -9.19
C HIS A 95 1.75 -11.02 -9.05
N ALA A 96 1.99 -9.96 -9.82
CA ALA A 96 1.15 -8.76 -9.81
C ALA A 96 -0.33 -9.07 -10.11
N TYR A 97 -0.61 -10.09 -10.92
CA TYR A 97 -1.98 -10.47 -11.29
C TYR A 97 -2.66 -11.38 -10.26
N ASP A 98 -1.90 -11.95 -9.32
CA ASP A 98 -2.42 -12.72 -8.18
C ASP A 98 -2.62 -11.86 -6.93
N LEU A 99 -2.04 -10.66 -6.92
CA LEU A 99 -2.17 -9.68 -5.85
C LEU A 99 -3.56 -9.05 -5.83
N LYS A 100 -4.06 -8.82 -4.62
CA LYS A 100 -5.21 -7.95 -4.41
C LYS A 100 -4.71 -6.54 -4.19
N ILE A 101 -5.32 -5.57 -4.86
CA ILE A 101 -4.95 -4.16 -4.76
C ILE A 101 -6.21 -3.39 -4.41
N SER A 102 -6.13 -2.39 -3.56
CA SER A 102 -7.25 -1.46 -3.40
C SER A 102 -6.77 -0.05 -3.10
N SER A 103 -7.66 0.94 -3.32
CA SER A 103 -7.44 2.30 -2.84
C SER A 103 -8.57 2.74 -1.91
N ASN A 104 -8.23 2.91 -0.63
CA ASN A 104 -9.14 3.48 0.38
C ASN A 104 -9.59 4.90 0.02
N LYS A 105 -8.80 5.64 -0.78
CA LYS A 105 -9.13 6.99 -1.23
C LYS A 105 -10.38 7.02 -2.10
N SER A 106 -10.80 5.89 -2.67
CA SER A 106 -12.11 5.75 -3.33
C SER A 106 -13.28 6.06 -2.39
N MET A 107 -13.11 5.80 -1.09
CA MET A 107 -14.13 6.02 -0.05
C MET A 107 -13.85 7.28 0.76
N THR A 108 -12.60 7.53 1.13
CA THR A 108 -12.23 8.61 2.05
C THR A 108 -11.82 9.91 1.35
N GLY A 109 -11.60 9.85 0.03
CA GLY A 109 -10.89 10.89 -0.71
C GLY A 109 -9.40 10.92 -0.38
N HIS A 110 -8.67 11.87 -0.97
CA HIS A 110 -7.25 12.04 -0.68
C HIS A 110 -7.03 13.03 0.48
N LEU A 111 -6.53 12.51 1.61
CA LEU A 111 -6.29 13.23 2.88
C LEU A 111 -4.91 13.91 2.94
N LEU A 112 -4.24 14.07 1.80
CA LEU A 112 -2.87 14.60 1.69
C LEU A 112 -1.93 13.90 2.68
N GLY A 113 -1.22 14.64 3.53
CA GLY A 113 -0.26 14.10 4.50
C GLY A 113 -0.86 13.12 5.51
N ALA A 114 -2.16 13.20 5.80
CA ALA A 114 -2.82 12.25 6.71
C ALA A 114 -3.13 10.89 6.06
N SER A 115 -3.09 10.80 4.72
CA SER A 115 -3.42 9.54 4.00
C SER A 115 -2.54 8.39 4.46
N GLY A 116 -1.23 8.60 4.60
CA GLY A 116 -0.29 7.53 4.99
C GLY A 116 -0.60 6.92 6.37
N GLY A 117 -0.99 7.73 7.36
CA GLY A 117 -1.37 7.22 8.68
C GLY A 117 -2.69 6.45 8.66
N VAL A 118 -3.70 6.97 7.95
CA VAL A 118 -5.01 6.32 7.79
C VAL A 118 -4.89 5.01 7.01
N GLU A 119 -4.07 4.99 5.97
CA GLU A 119 -3.82 3.82 5.12
C GLU A 119 -3.00 2.76 5.83
N ALA A 120 -2.02 3.14 6.66
CA ALA A 120 -1.31 2.21 7.53
C ALA A 120 -2.26 1.52 8.52
N ILE A 121 -3.20 2.27 9.12
CA ILE A 121 -4.24 1.71 10.00
C ILE A 121 -5.13 0.74 9.23
N SER A 122 -5.64 1.14 8.07
CA SER A 122 -6.50 0.28 7.25
C SER A 122 -5.78 -1.01 6.84
N THR A 123 -4.51 -0.91 6.43
CA THR A 123 -3.69 -2.06 6.05
C THR A 123 -3.46 -3.01 7.23
N ALA A 124 -3.19 -2.48 8.43
CA ALA A 124 -3.06 -3.30 9.63
C ALA A 124 -4.37 -4.02 10.00
N LEU A 125 -5.53 -3.35 9.83
CA LEU A 125 -6.84 -3.95 10.06
C LEU A 125 -7.18 -5.01 9.00
N THR A 126 -6.80 -4.80 7.75
CA THR A 126 -6.93 -5.82 6.69
C THR A 126 -6.16 -7.08 7.03
N ILE A 127 -4.90 -6.95 7.47
CA ILE A 127 -4.08 -8.09 7.93
C ILE A 127 -4.71 -8.80 9.12
N LYS A 128 -5.19 -8.04 10.11
CA LYS A 128 -5.76 -8.60 11.34
C LYS A 128 -7.06 -9.36 11.10
N ASN A 129 -7.91 -8.82 10.23
CA ASN A 129 -9.27 -9.31 10.04
C ASN A 129 -9.44 -10.22 8.82
N ASP A 130 -8.41 -10.36 7.97
CA ASP A 130 -8.47 -11.11 6.70
C ASP A 130 -9.58 -10.60 5.77
N ILE A 131 -9.77 -9.27 5.76
CA ILE A 131 -10.76 -8.57 4.93
C ILE A 131 -10.07 -7.44 4.17
N ILE A 132 -10.10 -7.54 2.85
CA ILE A 132 -9.54 -6.56 1.93
C ILE A 132 -10.64 -5.54 1.56
N PRO A 133 -10.42 -4.23 1.78
CA PRO A 133 -11.41 -3.21 1.44
C PRO A 133 -11.55 -3.07 -0.08
N PRO A 134 -12.71 -2.59 -0.56
CA PRO A 134 -12.91 -2.38 -1.97
C PRO A 134 -12.30 -1.07 -2.47
N THR A 135 -12.06 -1.02 -3.77
CA THR A 135 -12.03 0.23 -4.52
C THR A 135 -13.45 0.53 -5.02
N ILE A 136 -14.17 1.44 -4.36
CA ILE A 136 -15.53 1.82 -4.79
C ILE A 136 -15.51 2.73 -6.02
N ASN A 137 -16.66 2.89 -6.68
CA ASN A 137 -16.84 3.65 -7.93
C ASN A 137 -16.09 3.07 -9.14
N TYR A 138 -15.62 1.84 -9.06
CA TYR A 138 -14.90 1.16 -10.13
C TYR A 138 -15.88 0.51 -11.11
N ASN A 139 -16.35 1.27 -12.10
CA ASN A 139 -17.37 0.81 -13.07
C ASN A 139 -16.85 0.68 -14.50
N SER A 140 -15.69 1.28 -14.80
CA SER A 140 -15.13 1.35 -16.15
C SER A 140 -13.63 1.05 -16.07
N PRO A 141 -13.22 -0.21 -16.27
CA PRO A 141 -11.82 -0.61 -16.22
C PRO A 141 -11.00 0.17 -17.27
N ASP A 142 -9.85 0.69 -16.85
CA ASP A 142 -8.87 1.29 -17.73
C ASP A 142 -7.91 0.19 -18.24
N PRO A 143 -7.72 0.00 -19.55
CA PRO A 143 -6.77 -0.98 -20.08
C PRO A 143 -5.33 -0.81 -19.58
N GLU A 144 -4.94 0.39 -19.13
CA GLU A 144 -3.61 0.65 -18.56
C GLU A 144 -3.54 0.33 -17.06
N CYS A 145 -4.68 0.07 -16.42
CA CYS A 145 -4.84 -0.40 -15.06
C CYS A 145 -5.47 -1.81 -15.09
N ASP A 146 -4.65 -2.83 -15.34
CA ASP A 146 -5.09 -4.19 -15.67
C ASP A 146 -4.92 -5.22 -14.52
N LEU A 147 -4.79 -4.75 -13.28
CA LEU A 147 -4.67 -5.59 -12.09
C LEU A 147 -6.00 -5.74 -11.34
N ASP A 148 -6.03 -6.59 -10.31
CA ASP A 148 -7.22 -6.77 -9.48
C ASP A 148 -7.32 -5.69 -8.39
N TYR A 149 -8.12 -4.65 -8.66
CA TYR A 149 -8.34 -3.52 -7.75
C TYR A 149 -9.49 -3.73 -6.74
N VAL A 150 -9.97 -4.97 -6.55
CA VAL A 150 -11.05 -5.33 -5.61
C VAL A 150 -12.28 -4.41 -5.81
N PRO A 151 -12.95 -4.48 -6.97
CA PRO A 151 -13.93 -3.47 -7.35
C PRO A 151 -15.22 -3.56 -6.52
N ASN A 152 -15.61 -2.44 -5.90
CA ASN A 152 -16.91 -2.15 -5.28
C ASN A 152 -17.35 -3.00 -4.08
N LYS A 153 -16.79 -4.19 -3.87
CA LYS A 153 -17.14 -5.08 -2.75
C LYS A 153 -15.90 -5.65 -2.08
N SER A 154 -15.87 -5.60 -0.75
CA SER A 154 -14.79 -6.19 0.04
C SER A 154 -14.67 -7.69 -0.19
N GLU A 155 -13.47 -8.22 -0.01
CA GLU A 155 -13.15 -9.64 -0.17
C GLU A 155 -12.55 -10.20 1.11
N GLU A 156 -13.01 -11.38 1.53
CA GLU A 156 -12.36 -12.16 2.61
C GLU A 156 -11.20 -12.95 2.01
N LYS A 157 -9.98 -12.68 2.47
CA LYS A 157 -8.76 -13.36 2.03
C LYS A 157 -7.74 -13.32 3.15
N ILE A 158 -7.02 -14.42 3.36
CA ILE A 158 -5.91 -14.43 4.32
C ILE A 158 -4.83 -13.46 3.83
N VAL A 159 -4.48 -12.47 4.65
CA VAL A 159 -3.41 -11.50 4.35
C VAL A 159 -2.28 -11.67 5.37
N ASN A 160 -1.20 -12.32 4.95
CA ASN A 160 0.01 -12.49 5.75
C ASN A 160 0.93 -11.28 5.65
N TYR A 161 1.11 -10.75 4.43
CA TYR A 161 1.92 -9.56 4.18
C TYR A 161 1.19 -8.59 3.25
N ALA A 162 1.27 -7.31 3.57
CA ALA A 162 0.76 -6.25 2.74
C ALA A 162 1.71 -5.06 2.69
N ILE A 163 1.65 -4.28 1.62
CA ILE A 163 2.31 -2.97 1.57
C ILE A 163 1.28 -1.85 1.54
N SER A 164 1.68 -0.68 2.03
CA SER A 164 0.95 0.58 1.87
C SER A 164 1.83 1.58 1.13
N ASN A 165 1.38 2.00 -0.05
CA ASN A 165 2.09 2.93 -0.92
C ASN A 165 1.68 4.39 -0.67
N SER A 166 2.64 5.31 -0.76
CA SER A 166 2.40 6.75 -0.70
C SER A 166 3.35 7.49 -1.64
N PHE A 167 2.82 8.00 -2.76
CA PHE A 167 3.59 8.64 -3.83
C PHE A 167 3.16 10.10 -3.97
N GLY A 168 3.83 10.97 -3.23
CA GLY A 168 3.43 12.37 -3.06
C GLY A 168 4.03 13.31 -4.08
N PHE A 169 3.40 14.48 -4.23
CA PHE A 169 4.03 15.63 -4.89
C PHE A 169 5.41 15.94 -4.27
N GLY A 170 6.30 16.49 -5.09
CA GLY A 170 7.74 16.60 -4.83
C GLY A 170 8.52 15.34 -5.25
N GLY A 171 7.83 14.32 -5.76
CA GLY A 171 8.45 13.07 -6.21
C GLY A 171 8.83 12.16 -5.05
N HIS A 172 8.17 12.28 -3.89
CA HIS A 172 8.47 11.48 -2.70
C HIS A 172 7.74 10.15 -2.79
N ASN A 173 8.47 9.04 -2.77
CA ASN A 173 7.88 7.70 -2.74
C ASN A 173 8.17 7.03 -1.42
N GLY A 174 7.14 6.70 -0.64
CA GLY A 174 7.24 5.96 0.62
C GLY A 174 6.42 4.68 0.59
N VAL A 175 7.00 3.59 1.08
CA VAL A 175 6.35 2.28 1.16
C VAL A 175 6.67 1.65 2.51
N ILE A 176 5.64 1.12 3.19
CA ILE A 176 5.80 0.30 4.40
C ILE A 176 5.30 -1.11 4.13
N VAL A 177 5.99 -2.11 4.69
CA VAL A 177 5.56 -3.51 4.70
C VAL A 177 5.00 -3.84 6.08
N LEU A 178 3.75 -4.28 6.11
CA LEU A 178 3.12 -4.81 7.32
C LEU A 178 2.92 -6.32 7.18
N GLY A 179 2.96 -7.03 8.29
CA GLY A 179 2.69 -8.47 8.31
C GLY A 179 1.95 -8.93 9.54
N LYS A 180 1.35 -10.10 9.41
CA LYS A 180 0.50 -10.71 10.43
C LYS A 180 1.33 -11.15 11.64
N TYR A 181 0.98 -10.62 12.82
CA TYR A 181 1.51 -11.13 14.07
C TYR A 181 0.95 -12.54 14.34
N ARG A 182 1.85 -13.50 14.56
CA ARG A 182 1.51 -14.87 14.96
C ARG A 182 1.94 -15.05 16.42
N LYS A 183 1.00 -15.49 17.26
CA LYS A 183 1.25 -15.74 18.68
C LYS A 183 2.25 -16.87 18.88
#